data_AF-A0A7C7JTZ3-F1
#
_entry.id   AF-A0A7C7JTZ3-F1
#
_cell.length_a   1.000
_cell.length_b   1.000
_cell.length_c   1.000
_cell.angle_alpha   90.00
_cell.angle_beta   90.00
_cell.angle_gamma   90.00
#
_symmetry.space_group_name_H-M   'P 1'
#
loop_
_entity.id
_entity.type
_entity.pdbx_description
1 polymer ?
#
loop_
_entity_poly.entity_id
_entity_poly.type
_entity_poly.pdbx_seq_one_letter_code
_entity_poly.pdbx_strand_id
1 'polypeptide(L)'
;SENRIDEHFDPKRIESINLTLYRYLTYTKEGDDLISIDVRVRQIGDTLTGDEVVKDRKFFNVLRQKSTGKLNSIEWEEVDKKKIEDAKLYIVKNYPHQAKKVSEIEKTKYLYLDEHGNIYFPIFLRKFVEAQGNENQEIRNYRTLEPQRRHTIVAQKYREKITPLLKEYNIELQPIQNFAKLHTTQFLVGGGNVVTKSGYYDLVNAVRRYGLYKIREIYNLVVVNTIPNYNISHFVNMLSGKFREFRLNCNIQTTNFVNWERNNEYEIEKRIGNKFLKYVNEQYNFSEFMPIIIHPKDNSLIYRATKRILIEKGIPSQFVSFETINSNLANSIYNILFGIVAKFGDEPFVLYRGNEDIDYFIGYDVSREKREKKVRNFSGSTYFFSKHGEFEEVIRFYPEGEKIRGEELRKLLPPEKLENKTIVIHRDGRGLSEEIEELKEYSKTWNIKLHLVYIAKRPTVRIFKKEKTIKNPEKGIYLQYMENRAILVTSDSKIGTKQPLKVEYIPINTKPMSFETILQDILNLTYLNYSSVSDIKLPITTYYSHQISNLIRQGIEPSQSVLDKPYWI
;
A
#
# COMPACT_ATOMS: atom_id res chain seq x y z
N SER A 1 34.89 24.29 40.82
CA SER A 1 35.57 24.77 39.61
C SER A 1 35.27 23.80 38.47
N GLU A 2 34.37 24.06 37.53
CA GLU A 2 34.24 25.27 36.69
C GLU A 2 35.54 25.47 35.88
N ASN A 3 35.56 25.36 34.55
CA ASN A 3 34.68 26.08 33.62
C ASN A 3 34.51 25.42 32.24
N ARG A 4 33.33 25.67 31.65
CA ARG A 4 33.01 25.91 30.22
C ARG A 4 33.90 25.31 29.11
N ILE A 5 33.26 24.51 28.27
CA ILE A 5 33.53 24.44 26.82
C ILE A 5 32.28 24.99 26.13
N ASP A 6 32.42 25.94 25.21
CA ASP A 6 31.28 26.64 24.61
C ASP A 6 30.53 25.82 23.56
N GLU A 7 29.21 25.98 23.53
CA GLU A 7 28.32 25.35 22.54
C GLU A 7 28.36 26.12 21.21
N HIS A 8 28.69 25.43 20.11
CA HIS A 8 28.42 25.90 18.74
C HIS A 8 27.64 24.83 17.97
N PHE A 9 26.43 24.55 18.45
CA PHE A 9 25.43 23.77 17.72
C PHE A 9 24.59 24.72 16.86
N ASP A 10 24.78 24.72 15.54
CA ASP A 10 23.98 25.55 14.61
C ASP A 10 22.59 24.92 14.37
N PRO A 11 21.48 25.51 14.84
CA PRO A 11 20.15 24.94 14.65
C PRO A 11 19.52 25.26 13.28
N LYS A 12 20.18 26.06 12.42
CA LYS A 12 19.55 26.71 11.25
C LYS A 12 19.86 26.04 9.92
N ARG A 13 19.54 24.74 9.81
CA ARG A 13 19.46 24.06 8.50
C ARG A 13 18.23 23.18 8.26
N ILE A 14 17.10 23.57 8.85
CA ILE A 14 15.77 23.14 8.38
C ILE A 14 15.41 23.95 7.13
N GLU A 15 15.37 23.32 5.95
CA GLU A 15 14.76 23.93 4.77
C GLU A 15 13.23 23.98 4.97
N SER A 16 12.67 25.18 5.11
CA SER A 16 11.25 25.38 5.41
C SER A 16 10.35 25.04 4.21
N ILE A 17 9.75 23.85 4.23
CA ILE A 17 8.74 23.43 3.24
C ILE A 17 7.36 23.92 3.69
N ASN A 18 6.88 25.02 3.10
CA ASN A 18 5.56 25.60 3.40
C ASN A 18 4.42 24.68 2.92
N LEU A 19 3.75 23.99 3.85
CA LEU A 19 2.54 23.19 3.61
C LEU A 19 1.56 23.29 4.80
N THR A 20 0.27 23.12 4.51
CA THR A 20 -0.85 23.46 5.41
C THR A 20 -1.97 22.42 5.28
N LEU A 21 -2.66 22.13 6.38
CA LEU A 21 -3.97 21.44 6.44
C LEU A 21 -4.83 22.06 7.57
N TYR A 22 -5.95 21.48 7.99
CA TYR A 22 -6.62 21.88 9.26
C TYR A 22 -7.35 20.67 9.89
N ARG A 23 -7.75 20.79 11.16
CA ARG A 23 -8.22 19.71 12.06
C ARG A 23 -9.70 19.32 11.84
N TYR A 24 -10.09 18.06 12.09
CA TYR A 24 -11.47 17.59 11.93
C TYR A 24 -11.96 16.62 13.01
N LEU A 25 -13.26 16.76 13.35
CA LEU A 25 -14.08 15.68 13.89
C LEU A 25 -14.30 14.59 12.84
N THR A 26 -14.31 13.32 13.26
CA THR A 26 -14.66 12.18 12.39
C THR A 26 -15.75 11.37 13.08
N TYR A 27 -16.94 11.31 12.50
CA TYR A 27 -18.03 10.47 13.00
C TYR A 27 -18.07 9.13 12.26
N THR A 28 -18.21 8.05 13.02
CA THR A 28 -18.55 6.70 12.56
C THR A 28 -19.66 6.19 13.46
N LYS A 29 -20.81 5.81 12.88
CA LYS A 29 -21.88 5.15 13.62
C LYS A 29 -21.79 3.64 13.38
N GLU A 30 -21.55 2.90 14.45
CA GLU A 30 -21.69 1.44 14.58
C GLU A 30 -21.68 1.17 16.09
N GLY A 31 -22.72 0.51 16.63
CA GLY A 31 -22.99 0.45 18.08
C GLY A 31 -23.64 1.73 18.64
N ASP A 32 -24.26 1.62 19.82
CA ASP A 32 -24.96 2.71 20.52
C ASP A 32 -24.15 3.24 21.74
N ASP A 33 -22.85 2.92 21.82
CA ASP A 33 -21.95 3.33 22.91
C ASP A 33 -21.26 4.68 22.66
N LEU A 34 -21.22 5.55 23.67
CA LEU A 34 -20.56 6.85 23.60
C LEU A 34 -19.03 6.75 23.69
N ILE A 35 -18.33 7.32 22.70
CA ILE A 35 -16.90 7.67 22.79
C ILE A 35 -16.78 9.15 23.14
N SER A 36 -16.11 9.47 24.25
CA SER A 36 -15.87 10.85 24.68
C SER A 36 -14.80 11.55 23.82
N ILE A 37 -14.96 12.86 23.61
CA ILE A 37 -14.02 13.70 22.87
C ILE A 37 -13.75 14.96 23.70
N ASP A 38 -12.51 15.18 24.15
CA ASP A 38 -12.10 16.44 24.77
C ASP A 38 -11.82 17.49 23.67
N VAL A 39 -12.53 18.63 23.74
CA VAL A 39 -12.44 19.72 22.76
C VAL A 39 -12.31 21.06 23.49
N ARG A 40 -11.08 21.58 23.56
CA ARG A 40 -10.82 22.95 24.01
C ARG A 40 -11.00 23.94 22.86
N VAL A 41 -12.19 24.53 22.77
CA VAL A 41 -12.45 25.75 21.99
C VAL A 41 -12.04 26.96 22.83
N ARG A 42 -11.34 27.94 22.24
CA ARG A 42 -11.14 29.25 22.87
C ARG A 42 -11.94 30.29 22.09
N GLN A 43 -13.03 30.75 22.69
CA GLN A 43 -13.73 31.93 22.19
C GLN A 43 -12.84 33.15 22.41
N ILE A 44 -12.39 33.77 21.32
CA ILE A 44 -11.94 35.16 21.33
C ILE A 44 -13.21 35.96 21.02
N GLY A 45 -13.64 36.78 21.96
CA GLY A 45 -14.86 37.58 21.82
C GLY A 45 -14.55 39.01 21.41
N ASP A 46 -15.53 39.64 20.76
CA ASP A 46 -15.60 41.10 20.62
C ASP A 46 -16.68 41.66 21.55
N THR A 47 -16.53 42.93 21.90
CA THR A 47 -17.39 43.63 22.85
C THR A 47 -18.79 43.90 22.29
N LEU A 48 -19.82 43.48 23.03
CA LEU A 48 -21.15 44.08 22.92
C LEU A 48 -21.10 45.51 23.47
N THR A 49 -21.20 46.49 22.58
CA THR A 49 -21.60 47.86 22.95
C THR A 49 -23.07 47.86 23.41
N GLY A 50 -23.45 48.87 24.19
CA GLY A 50 -24.75 48.91 24.89
C GLY A 50 -26.00 48.97 23.99
N ASP A 51 -27.15 48.84 24.67
CA ASP A 51 -28.50 49.23 24.22
C ASP A 51 -29.34 48.28 23.35
N GLU A 52 -28.99 47.00 23.22
CA GLU A 52 -29.95 45.94 22.78
C GLU A 52 -30.27 44.88 23.87
N VAL A 53 -29.98 45.14 25.15
CA VAL A 53 -30.11 44.16 26.26
C VAL A 53 -31.52 44.13 26.89
N VAL A 54 -32.59 44.31 26.09
CA VAL A 54 -33.99 44.21 26.58
C VAL A 54 -34.95 43.56 25.57
N LYS A 55 -34.84 42.23 25.37
CA LYS A 55 -35.95 41.25 25.17
C LYS A 55 -35.48 39.84 24.76
N ASP A 56 -34.86 39.09 25.68
CA ASP A 56 -35.37 37.72 25.98
C ASP A 56 -34.86 37.17 27.33
N ARG A 57 -35.66 37.33 28.40
CA ARG A 57 -35.31 36.84 29.75
C ARG A 57 -35.72 35.37 29.93
N LYS A 58 -35.02 34.43 29.28
CA LYS A 58 -35.20 32.98 29.55
C LYS A 58 -33.94 32.11 29.59
N PHE A 59 -32.75 32.63 29.27
CA PHE A 59 -31.53 31.80 29.14
C PHE A 59 -30.66 31.66 30.41
N PHE A 60 -30.97 32.38 31.49
CA PHE A 60 -30.21 32.32 32.75
C PHE A 60 -31.07 31.85 33.94
N ASN A 61 -31.02 30.55 34.26
CA ASN A 61 -31.34 30.06 35.62
C ASN A 61 -30.93 28.61 35.99
N VAL A 62 -30.19 27.87 35.16
CA VAL A 62 -29.78 26.47 35.45
C VAL A 62 -28.25 26.29 35.57
N LEU A 63 -27.58 27.26 36.21
CA LEU A 63 -26.15 27.18 36.55
C LEU A 63 -25.87 27.60 38.01
N ARG A 64 -26.59 27.01 38.97
CA ARG A 64 -26.17 27.02 40.39
C ARG A 64 -26.86 25.93 41.24
N GLN A 65 -26.24 24.75 41.33
CA GLN A 65 -26.02 24.08 42.63
C GLN A 65 -25.06 22.88 42.55
N LYS A 66 -24.19 22.80 43.55
CA LYS A 66 -23.51 21.62 44.11
C LYS A 66 -22.68 20.72 43.18
N SER A 67 -21.37 20.82 43.38
CA SER A 67 -20.39 19.76 43.11
C SER A 67 -20.60 18.53 44.01
N THR A 68 -21.07 17.41 43.46
CA THR A 68 -20.82 16.03 43.95
C THR A 68 -21.32 15.00 42.94
N GLY A 69 -20.45 14.09 42.49
CA GLY A 69 -20.82 12.88 41.74
C GLY A 69 -20.96 13.04 40.22
N LYS A 70 -20.58 11.96 39.50
CA LYS A 70 -20.70 11.69 38.04
C LYS A 70 -20.41 12.85 37.06
N LEU A 71 -19.43 12.63 36.20
CA LEU A 71 -19.36 13.30 34.89
C LEU A 71 -20.60 12.91 34.08
N ASN A 72 -21.58 13.80 34.00
CA ASN A 72 -22.70 13.64 33.07
C ASN A 72 -22.19 13.83 31.64
N SER A 73 -22.55 12.90 30.76
CA SER A 73 -22.35 13.03 29.32
C SER A 73 -23.13 14.24 28.79
N ILE A 74 -22.43 15.19 28.16
CA ILE A 74 -23.07 16.20 27.33
C ILE A 74 -23.44 15.51 26.02
N GLU A 75 -24.70 15.11 25.90
CA GLU A 75 -25.26 14.69 24.61
C GLU A 75 -25.21 15.86 23.64
N TRP A 76 -24.79 15.60 22.40
CA TRP A 76 -24.83 16.59 21.34
C TRP A 76 -26.24 16.65 20.76
N GLU A 77 -26.89 17.81 20.85
CA GLU A 77 -28.09 18.08 20.05
C GLU A 77 -27.77 17.89 18.56
N GLU A 78 -28.76 17.38 17.82
CA GLU A 78 -28.52 16.77 16.52
C GLU A 78 -27.97 17.75 15.47
N VAL A 79 -27.13 17.24 14.56
CA VAL A 79 -26.78 17.96 13.32
C VAL A 79 -28.06 18.30 12.57
N ASP A 80 -28.39 19.59 12.56
CA ASP A 80 -29.65 20.17 12.09
C ASP A 80 -30.18 19.48 10.82
N LYS A 81 -31.24 18.69 11.03
CA LYS A 81 -31.92 17.92 9.99
C LYS A 81 -32.44 18.83 8.88
N LYS A 82 -32.85 20.07 9.21
CA LYS A 82 -33.38 21.04 8.25
C LYS A 82 -32.31 21.47 7.24
N LYS A 83 -31.11 21.81 7.69
CA LYS A 83 -29.99 22.23 6.82
C LYS A 83 -29.55 21.12 5.84
N ILE A 84 -29.63 19.85 6.25
CA ILE A 84 -29.37 18.71 5.36
C ILE A 84 -30.46 18.61 4.27
N GLU A 85 -31.71 18.85 4.64
CA GLU A 85 -32.84 18.78 3.71
C GLU A 85 -32.93 20.00 2.79
N ASP A 86 -32.63 21.20 3.27
CA ASP A 86 -32.51 22.43 2.48
C ASP A 86 -31.41 22.29 1.40
N ALA A 87 -30.26 21.69 1.74
CA ALA A 87 -29.20 21.39 0.79
C ALA A 87 -29.61 20.36 -0.28
N LYS A 88 -30.38 19.32 0.09
CA LYS A 88 -30.99 18.39 -0.88
C LYS A 88 -31.99 19.11 -1.78
N LEU A 89 -32.90 19.90 -1.19
CA LEU A 89 -33.94 20.65 -1.91
C LEU A 89 -33.32 21.62 -2.92
N TYR A 90 -32.23 22.32 -2.56
CA TYR A 90 -31.47 23.14 -3.50
C TYR A 90 -30.94 22.34 -4.69
N ILE A 91 -30.37 21.15 -4.46
CA ILE A 91 -29.82 20.30 -5.55
C ILE A 91 -30.95 19.72 -6.41
N VAL A 92 -32.05 19.26 -5.81
CA VAL A 92 -33.24 18.75 -6.52
C VAL A 92 -33.89 19.84 -7.36
N LYS A 93 -34.01 21.08 -6.83
CA LYS A 93 -34.57 22.24 -7.54
C LYS A 93 -33.76 22.64 -8.77
N ASN A 94 -32.43 22.54 -8.71
CA ASN A 94 -31.54 22.96 -9.80
C ASN A 94 -31.16 21.82 -10.77
N TYR A 95 -31.24 20.55 -10.35
CA TYR A 95 -30.84 19.36 -11.14
C TYR A 95 -31.87 18.22 -11.03
N PRO A 96 -33.16 18.44 -11.39
CA PRO A 96 -34.27 17.55 -11.03
C PRO A 96 -34.14 16.12 -11.58
N HIS A 97 -33.61 15.97 -12.79
CA HIS A 97 -33.34 14.66 -13.43
C HIS A 97 -32.23 13.85 -12.73
N GLN A 98 -31.58 14.39 -11.69
CA GLN A 98 -30.55 13.72 -10.90
C GLN A 98 -30.98 13.38 -9.46
N ALA A 99 -32.15 13.87 -9.02
CA ALA A 99 -32.63 13.79 -7.64
C ALA A 99 -32.46 12.41 -7.00
N LYS A 100 -32.82 11.34 -7.73
CA LYS A 100 -32.75 9.94 -7.25
C LYS A 100 -31.33 9.47 -6.90
N LYS A 101 -30.30 9.98 -7.59
CA LYS A 101 -28.88 9.69 -7.28
C LYS A 101 -28.32 10.54 -6.13
N VAL A 102 -29.04 11.59 -5.72
CA VAL A 102 -28.67 12.50 -4.62
C VAL A 102 -29.33 12.08 -3.30
N SER A 103 -30.56 11.56 -3.35
CA SER A 103 -31.24 10.95 -2.19
C SER A 103 -30.50 9.74 -1.61
N GLU A 104 -29.73 9.04 -2.44
CA GLU A 104 -28.91 7.86 -2.06
C GLU A 104 -27.54 8.23 -1.44
N ILE A 105 -27.28 9.51 -1.16
CA ILE A 105 -26.04 9.96 -0.50
C ILE A 105 -26.20 9.85 1.02
N GLU A 106 -25.71 8.73 1.58
CA GLU A 106 -25.54 8.57 3.03
C GLU A 106 -24.69 9.71 3.63
N LYS A 107 -24.97 10.06 4.89
CA LYS A 107 -24.30 11.17 5.57
C LYS A 107 -22.78 10.92 5.72
N THR A 108 -21.99 11.95 5.38
CA THR A 108 -20.52 12.11 5.58
C THR A 108 -19.57 11.38 4.61
N LYS A 109 -18.51 12.10 4.16
CA LYS A 109 -17.06 11.77 4.27
C LYS A 109 -16.18 12.54 3.24
N TYR A 110 -14.87 12.65 3.56
CA TYR A 110 -13.71 13.02 2.70
C TYR A 110 -13.38 14.52 2.47
N LEU A 111 -12.18 14.91 2.91
CA LEU A 111 -11.62 16.28 2.98
C LEU A 111 -10.10 16.25 2.67
N TYR A 112 -9.55 17.33 2.09
CA TYR A 112 -8.12 17.54 1.73
C TYR A 112 -7.83 19.04 1.85
N LEU A 113 -6.57 19.47 1.97
CA LEU A 113 -6.22 20.90 1.89
C LEU A 113 -4.90 21.16 1.15
N ASP A 114 -4.63 22.44 0.88
CA ASP A 114 -3.37 22.97 0.34
C ASP A 114 -2.63 23.88 1.33
N GLU A 115 -1.45 24.34 0.91
CA GLU A 115 -0.57 25.31 1.58
C GLU A 115 -1.23 26.61 2.08
N HIS A 116 -2.41 26.95 1.56
CA HIS A 116 -3.17 28.17 1.87
C HIS A 116 -4.45 27.89 2.69
N GLY A 117 -4.72 26.65 3.10
CA GLY A 117 -5.84 26.29 3.99
C GLY A 117 -7.16 25.96 3.31
N ASN A 118 -7.17 25.63 2.01
CA ASN A 118 -8.40 25.46 1.24
C ASN A 118 -8.97 24.02 1.24
N ILE A 119 -10.24 23.76 1.62
CA ILE A 119 -10.84 22.39 1.67
C ILE A 119 -11.32 21.83 0.33
N TYR A 120 -10.66 20.80 -0.19
CA TYR A 120 -11.11 20.10 -1.39
C TYR A 120 -11.97 18.86 -1.11
N PHE A 121 -13.04 18.69 -1.90
CA PHE A 121 -14.02 17.58 -1.83
C PHE A 121 -14.09 16.71 -3.11
N PRO A 122 -13.13 15.79 -3.36
CA PRO A 122 -13.04 15.10 -4.65
C PRO A 122 -13.91 13.86 -4.85
N ILE A 123 -14.59 13.33 -3.82
CA ILE A 123 -15.71 12.38 -4.07
C ILE A 123 -16.93 13.14 -4.57
N PHE A 124 -17.21 14.34 -4.03
CA PHE A 124 -18.21 15.25 -4.57
C PHE A 124 -17.86 15.65 -6.01
N LEU A 125 -16.63 16.14 -6.28
CA LEU A 125 -16.21 16.48 -7.65
C LEU A 125 -16.27 15.27 -8.60
N ARG A 126 -15.88 14.07 -8.15
CA ARG A 126 -15.99 12.86 -8.98
C ARG A 126 -17.44 12.52 -9.31
N LYS A 127 -18.32 12.41 -8.31
CA LYS A 127 -19.75 12.13 -8.54
C LYS A 127 -20.43 13.25 -9.35
N PHE A 128 -20.03 14.51 -9.15
CA PHE A 128 -20.55 15.67 -9.89
C PHE A 128 -20.15 15.61 -11.38
N VAL A 129 -18.90 15.26 -11.70
CA VAL A 129 -18.46 15.09 -13.10
C VAL A 129 -19.08 13.83 -13.73
N GLU A 130 -19.18 12.72 -13.00
CA GLU A 130 -19.93 11.52 -13.42
C GLU A 130 -21.43 11.82 -13.64
N ALA A 131 -21.97 12.87 -13.01
CA ALA A 131 -23.34 13.33 -13.21
C ALA A 131 -23.51 14.40 -14.31
N GLN A 132 -22.43 14.96 -14.87
CA GLN A 132 -22.48 15.97 -15.94
C GLN A 132 -22.51 15.36 -17.36
N GLY A 133 -22.64 14.05 -17.50
CA GLY A 133 -22.88 13.38 -18.79
C GLY A 133 -21.66 13.22 -19.72
N ASN A 134 -20.52 13.89 -19.45
CA ASN A 134 -19.27 13.77 -20.21
C ASN A 134 -18.52 12.42 -19.97
N GLU A 135 -19.23 11.30 -20.15
CA GLU A 135 -18.63 9.97 -20.08
C GLU A 135 -17.77 9.68 -21.32
N ASN A 136 -16.47 9.90 -21.22
CA ASN A 136 -15.46 8.82 -21.21
C ASN A 136 -14.03 9.35 -21.30
N GLN A 137 -13.82 10.43 -22.06
CA GLN A 137 -12.46 10.88 -22.41
C GLN A 137 -11.84 11.77 -21.30
N GLU A 138 -12.60 12.73 -20.75
CA GLU A 138 -12.11 13.56 -19.64
C GLU A 138 -11.89 12.75 -18.36
N ILE A 139 -12.81 11.85 -17.99
CA ILE A 139 -12.71 11.05 -16.75
C ILE A 139 -11.51 10.08 -16.80
N ARG A 140 -11.13 9.57 -17.98
CA ARG A 140 -9.88 8.82 -18.16
C ARG A 140 -8.66 9.73 -17.95
N ASN A 141 -8.66 10.93 -18.53
CA ASN A 141 -7.61 11.93 -18.33
C ASN A 141 -7.47 12.37 -16.85
N TYR A 142 -8.55 12.42 -16.06
CA TYR A 142 -8.50 12.75 -14.63
C TYR A 142 -7.61 11.81 -13.79
N ARG A 143 -7.24 10.61 -14.26
CA ARG A 143 -6.24 9.76 -13.59
C ARG A 143 -4.80 10.13 -13.96
N THR A 144 -4.54 10.48 -15.22
CA THR A 144 -3.22 10.85 -15.72
C THR A 144 -2.88 12.33 -15.56
N LEU A 145 -3.84 13.20 -15.20
CA LEU A 145 -3.59 14.63 -14.95
C LEU A 145 -2.35 14.89 -14.09
N GLU A 146 -1.46 15.71 -14.65
CA GLU A 146 -0.24 16.20 -14.01
C GLU A 146 -0.54 17.06 -12.77
N PRO A 147 0.37 17.09 -11.76
CA PRO A 147 0.17 17.78 -10.48
C PRO A 147 -0.32 19.22 -10.63
N GLN A 148 0.34 20.04 -11.46
CA GLN A 148 -0.05 21.42 -11.71
C GLN A 148 -1.47 21.56 -12.28
N ARG A 149 -1.84 20.78 -13.30
CA ARG A 149 -3.18 20.88 -13.93
C ARG A 149 -4.27 20.39 -12.99
N ARG A 150 -4.01 19.33 -12.21
CA ARG A 150 -4.94 18.89 -11.16
C ARG A 150 -5.11 19.96 -10.09
N HIS A 151 -4.01 20.51 -9.58
CA HIS A 151 -4.02 21.54 -8.55
C HIS A 151 -4.85 22.75 -8.99
N THR A 152 -4.62 23.28 -10.20
CA THR A 152 -5.37 24.44 -10.72
C THR A 152 -6.88 24.16 -10.82
N ILE A 153 -7.30 23.00 -11.37
CA ILE A 153 -8.73 22.64 -11.47
C ILE A 153 -9.36 22.53 -10.08
N VAL A 154 -8.65 21.91 -9.14
CA VAL A 154 -9.11 21.68 -7.75
C VAL A 154 -9.22 23.02 -7.00
N ALA A 155 -8.18 23.87 -7.06
CA ALA A 155 -8.12 25.23 -6.51
C ALA A 155 -9.17 26.19 -7.11
N GLN A 156 -9.55 26.01 -8.37
CA GLN A 156 -10.65 26.75 -8.99
C GLN A 156 -12.00 26.30 -8.41
N LYS A 157 -12.33 25.00 -8.50
CA LYS A 157 -13.65 24.49 -8.11
C LYS A 157 -13.96 24.67 -6.62
N TYR A 158 -12.94 24.81 -5.78
CA TYR A 158 -13.08 25.20 -4.38
C TYR A 158 -13.51 26.65 -4.19
N ARG A 159 -12.79 27.60 -4.82
CA ARG A 159 -13.08 29.04 -4.71
C ARG A 159 -14.47 29.38 -5.25
N GLU A 160 -14.92 28.64 -6.27
CA GLU A 160 -16.27 28.74 -6.82
C GLU A 160 -17.37 28.19 -5.88
N LYS A 161 -17.14 27.07 -5.16
CA LYS A 161 -18.23 26.30 -4.52
C LYS A 161 -18.19 26.21 -3.00
N ILE A 162 -17.04 26.38 -2.37
CA ILE A 162 -16.83 26.06 -0.95
C ILE A 162 -16.41 27.29 -0.15
N THR A 163 -15.53 28.15 -0.70
CA THR A 163 -15.18 29.43 -0.07
C THR A 163 -16.41 30.31 0.27
N PRO A 164 -17.48 30.37 -0.56
CA PRO A 164 -18.69 31.09 -0.18
C PRO A 164 -19.38 30.51 1.06
N LEU A 165 -19.56 29.19 1.11
CA LEU A 165 -20.19 28.48 2.24
C LEU A 165 -19.40 28.69 3.55
N LEU A 166 -18.08 28.62 3.49
CA LEU A 166 -17.26 28.81 4.69
C LEU A 166 -17.38 30.23 5.26
N LYS A 167 -17.53 31.25 4.40
CA LYS A 167 -17.82 32.61 4.83
C LYS A 167 -19.24 32.76 5.38
N GLU A 168 -20.22 32.15 4.73
CA GLU A 168 -21.63 32.10 5.17
C GLU A 168 -21.79 31.55 6.60
N TYR A 169 -21.03 30.51 6.95
CA TYR A 169 -21.05 29.88 8.28
C TYR A 169 -19.97 30.40 9.25
N ASN A 170 -19.22 31.45 8.89
CA ASN A 170 -18.07 31.98 9.63
C ASN A 170 -17.05 30.90 10.08
N ILE A 171 -16.80 29.93 9.21
CA ILE A 171 -15.86 28.83 9.45
C ILE A 171 -14.49 29.26 8.92
N GLU A 172 -13.63 29.78 9.79
CA GLU A 172 -12.21 29.91 9.46
C GLU A 172 -11.58 28.52 9.30
N LEU A 173 -10.77 28.38 8.25
CA LEU A 173 -10.00 27.17 7.99
C LEU A 173 -8.54 27.41 8.29
N GLN A 174 -8.05 26.51 9.19
CA GLN A 174 -5.84 25.98 10.93
C GLN A 174 -4.55 25.05 10.64
N PRO A 175 -3.36 25.58 10.20
CA PRO A 175 -2.34 24.80 9.49
C PRO A 175 -1.83 23.54 10.21
N ILE A 176 -2.17 22.34 9.71
CA ILE A 176 -1.35 21.16 10.01
C ILE A 176 -0.05 21.28 9.22
N GLN A 177 0.95 21.83 9.90
CA GLN A 177 2.34 21.94 9.45
C GLN A 177 3.16 20.68 9.81
N ASN A 178 2.50 19.62 10.29
CA ASN A 178 3.08 18.30 10.62
C ASN A 178 3.47 17.50 9.36
N PHE A 179 4.10 18.17 8.40
CA PHE A 179 4.79 17.54 7.28
C PHE A 179 6.24 17.27 7.68
N ALA A 180 6.67 16.03 7.53
CA ALA A 180 8.03 15.61 7.79
C ALA A 180 8.53 14.68 6.69
N LYS A 181 9.84 14.45 6.65
CA LYS A 181 10.51 13.61 5.65
C LYS A 181 11.31 12.52 6.37
N LEU A 182 10.90 11.28 6.15
CA LEU A 182 11.55 10.07 6.63
C LEU A 182 13.00 9.96 6.12
N HIS A 183 13.84 9.25 6.86
CA HIS A 183 15.25 9.09 6.51
C HIS A 183 15.45 8.12 5.33
N THR A 184 16.62 8.21 4.70
CA THR A 184 16.96 7.36 3.54
C THR A 184 17.21 5.92 3.99
N THR A 185 16.47 4.97 3.39
CA THR A 185 16.57 3.55 3.73
C THR A 185 17.96 3.00 3.43
N GLN A 186 18.48 2.18 4.34
CA GLN A 186 19.75 1.46 4.18
C GLN A 186 19.51 -0.04 3.98
N PHE A 187 20.45 -0.70 3.30
CA PHE A 187 20.36 -2.11 2.89
C PHE A 187 21.67 -2.84 3.15
N LEU A 188 21.57 -4.12 3.50
CA LEU A 188 22.67 -5.06 3.48
C LEU A 188 22.75 -5.72 2.09
N VAL A 189 23.97 -5.82 1.57
CA VAL A 189 24.30 -6.57 0.34
C VAL A 189 25.44 -7.57 0.63
N GLY A 190 25.97 -8.23 -0.41
CA GLY A 190 27.02 -9.24 -0.27
C GLY A 190 28.21 -8.80 0.60
N GLY A 191 28.71 -9.74 1.40
CA GLY A 191 29.78 -9.48 2.40
C GLY A 191 29.37 -8.57 3.56
N GLY A 192 28.05 -8.37 3.81
CA GLY A 192 27.55 -7.53 4.90
C GLY A 192 27.70 -6.02 4.66
N ASN A 193 27.98 -5.60 3.43
CA ASN A 193 28.16 -4.19 3.09
C ASN A 193 26.84 -3.41 3.24
N VAL A 194 26.88 -2.27 3.94
CA VAL A 194 25.72 -1.37 4.10
C VAL A 194 25.68 -0.32 3.00
N VAL A 195 24.53 -0.14 2.34
CA VAL A 195 24.32 0.84 1.27
C VAL A 195 23.02 1.62 1.46
N THR A 196 23.11 2.96 1.38
CA THR A 196 21.95 3.87 1.42
C THR A 196 21.30 4.00 0.04
N LYS A 197 19.96 3.92 -0.05
CA LYS A 197 19.18 4.10 -1.29
C LYS A 197 18.87 5.58 -1.51
N SER A 198 19.59 6.21 -2.44
CA SER A 198 19.43 7.63 -2.80
C SER A 198 18.86 7.83 -4.21
N GLY A 199 19.25 6.99 -5.16
CA GLY A 199 18.86 7.02 -6.57
C GLY A 199 18.12 5.77 -7.03
N TYR A 200 18.01 5.62 -8.36
CA TYR A 200 17.26 4.54 -9.00
C TYR A 200 18.09 3.24 -9.13
N TYR A 201 19.37 3.34 -9.47
CA TYR A 201 20.24 2.18 -9.74
C TYR A 201 21.16 1.78 -8.56
N ASP A 202 21.09 2.45 -7.42
CA ASP A 202 22.03 2.29 -6.29
C ASP A 202 22.18 0.83 -5.84
N LEU A 203 21.05 0.13 -5.65
CA LEU A 203 21.04 -1.27 -5.23
C LEU A 203 21.53 -2.21 -6.33
N VAL A 204 21.22 -1.92 -7.60
CA VAL A 204 21.76 -2.66 -8.75
C VAL A 204 23.28 -2.54 -8.82
N ASN A 205 23.80 -1.33 -8.59
CA ASN A 205 25.23 -1.05 -8.54
C ASN A 205 25.91 -1.68 -7.31
N ALA A 206 25.26 -1.66 -6.15
CA ALA A 206 25.74 -2.28 -4.93
C ALA A 206 25.90 -3.79 -5.08
N VAL A 207 24.83 -4.47 -5.51
CA VAL A 207 24.83 -5.92 -5.71
C VAL A 207 25.81 -6.35 -6.80
N ARG A 208 25.98 -5.55 -7.86
CA ARG A 208 27.03 -5.76 -8.88
C ARG A 208 28.45 -5.60 -8.33
N ARG A 209 28.68 -4.71 -7.36
CA ARG A 209 30.00 -4.43 -6.77
C ARG A 209 30.39 -5.46 -5.70
N TYR A 210 29.47 -5.75 -4.80
CA TYR A 210 29.68 -6.49 -3.55
C TYR A 210 29.10 -7.91 -3.54
N GLY A 211 28.26 -8.26 -4.52
CA GLY A 211 27.50 -9.52 -4.55
C GLY A 211 26.11 -9.38 -3.92
N LEU A 212 25.34 -10.46 -4.04
CA LEU A 212 24.02 -10.62 -3.41
C LEU A 212 24.20 -10.81 -1.90
N TYR A 213 23.22 -10.39 -1.09
CA TYR A 213 23.21 -10.68 0.34
C TYR A 213 23.17 -12.20 0.62
N LYS A 214 22.32 -12.93 -0.10
CA LYS A 214 22.18 -14.40 -0.03
C LYS A 214 22.31 -14.98 -1.43
N ILE A 215 23.21 -15.95 -1.60
CA ILE A 215 23.67 -16.45 -2.90
C ILE A 215 23.90 -17.96 -2.87
N ARG A 216 23.45 -18.67 -3.91
CA ARG A 216 23.80 -20.06 -4.21
C ARG A 216 24.96 -20.19 -5.20
N GLU A 217 25.55 -21.37 -5.25
CA GLU A 217 26.71 -21.66 -6.10
C GLU A 217 26.40 -21.57 -7.61
N ILE A 218 25.20 -22.01 -8.05
CA ILE A 218 24.83 -22.07 -9.47
C ILE A 218 23.31 -21.97 -9.70
N TYR A 219 22.91 -21.28 -10.78
CA TYR A 219 21.52 -21.21 -11.27
C TYR A 219 21.34 -22.07 -12.54
N ASN A 220 20.53 -23.12 -12.47
CA ASN A 220 20.20 -23.97 -13.63
C ASN A 220 18.90 -23.46 -14.30
N LEU A 221 18.99 -23.05 -15.56
CA LEU A 221 17.95 -22.32 -16.27
C LEU A 221 17.61 -22.99 -17.61
N VAL A 222 16.33 -23.23 -17.85
CA VAL A 222 15.83 -23.76 -19.13
C VAL A 222 14.99 -22.71 -19.83
N VAL A 223 15.52 -22.07 -20.86
CA VAL A 223 14.80 -21.09 -21.67
C VAL A 223 13.88 -21.81 -22.66
N VAL A 224 12.57 -21.66 -22.46
CA VAL A 224 11.53 -22.26 -23.29
C VAL A 224 11.02 -21.20 -24.26
N ASN A 225 11.36 -21.36 -25.54
CA ASN A 225 10.83 -20.52 -26.60
C ASN A 225 9.44 -20.99 -27.03
N THR A 226 8.40 -20.17 -26.85
CA THR A 226 7.06 -20.44 -27.39
C THR A 226 6.79 -19.71 -28.71
N ILE A 227 7.75 -18.92 -29.22
CA ILE A 227 7.55 -18.05 -30.39
C ILE A 227 8.06 -18.74 -31.66
N PRO A 228 7.21 -19.04 -32.65
CA PRO A 228 7.64 -19.63 -33.91
C PRO A 228 8.72 -18.79 -34.59
N ASN A 229 9.74 -19.46 -35.13
CA ASN A 229 10.85 -18.87 -35.90
C ASN A 229 11.69 -17.80 -35.18
N TYR A 230 11.48 -17.54 -33.88
CA TYR A 230 12.29 -16.57 -33.13
C TYR A 230 13.63 -17.15 -32.66
N ASN A 231 14.72 -16.46 -32.94
CA ASN A 231 16.05 -16.83 -32.47
C ASN A 231 16.35 -16.25 -31.08
N ILE A 232 16.13 -17.05 -30.04
CA ILE A 232 16.36 -16.66 -28.64
C ILE A 232 17.83 -16.43 -28.25
N SER A 233 18.79 -16.70 -29.14
CA SER A 233 20.23 -16.57 -28.83
C SER A 233 20.63 -15.17 -28.34
N HIS A 234 20.00 -14.10 -28.85
CA HIS A 234 20.25 -12.74 -28.37
C HIS A 234 19.84 -12.56 -26.89
N PHE A 235 18.64 -13.03 -26.53
CA PHE A 235 18.14 -13.00 -25.16
C PHE A 235 19.02 -13.83 -24.22
N VAL A 236 19.39 -15.05 -24.63
CA VAL A 236 20.25 -15.96 -23.87
C VAL A 236 21.64 -15.35 -23.63
N ASN A 237 22.24 -14.77 -24.67
CA ASN A 237 23.55 -14.11 -24.56
C ASN A 237 23.51 -12.88 -23.66
N MET A 238 22.45 -12.06 -23.72
CA MET A 238 22.27 -10.93 -22.79
C MET A 238 22.08 -11.40 -21.35
N LEU A 239 21.25 -12.44 -21.12
CA LEU A 239 21.02 -12.98 -19.78
C LEU A 239 22.30 -13.58 -19.19
N SER A 240 22.99 -14.45 -19.93
CA SER A 240 24.30 -15.00 -19.57
C SER A 240 25.35 -13.92 -19.31
N GLY A 241 25.34 -12.84 -20.10
CA GLY A 241 26.16 -11.65 -19.88
C GLY A 241 25.87 -10.96 -18.55
N LYS A 242 24.60 -10.86 -18.14
CA LYS A 242 24.22 -10.29 -16.84
C LYS A 242 24.53 -11.21 -15.66
N PHE A 243 24.40 -12.54 -15.79
CA PHE A 243 24.91 -13.46 -14.77
C PHE A 243 26.42 -13.26 -14.55
N ARG A 244 27.23 -13.19 -15.62
CA ARG A 244 28.67 -12.87 -15.52
C ARG A 244 28.96 -11.48 -14.92
N GLU A 245 28.21 -10.44 -15.30
CA GLU A 245 28.38 -9.08 -14.77
C GLU A 245 28.18 -9.02 -13.24
N PHE A 246 27.30 -9.87 -12.70
CA PHE A 246 27.01 -9.99 -11.27
C PHE A 246 27.83 -11.09 -10.56
N ARG A 247 28.82 -11.68 -11.25
CA ARG A 247 29.69 -12.78 -10.76
C ARG A 247 28.92 -14.04 -10.35
N LEU A 248 27.79 -14.30 -11.01
CA LEU A 248 26.92 -15.45 -10.76
C LEU A 248 27.19 -16.57 -11.77
N ASN A 249 27.30 -17.81 -11.30
CA ASN A 249 27.40 -18.97 -12.19
C ASN A 249 26.01 -19.38 -12.66
N CYS A 250 25.83 -19.57 -13.97
CA CYS A 250 24.57 -20.06 -14.53
C CYS A 250 24.83 -21.13 -15.59
N ASN A 251 24.03 -22.20 -15.56
CA ASN A 251 23.88 -23.12 -16.68
C ASN A 251 22.59 -22.74 -17.40
N ILE A 252 22.68 -22.20 -18.63
CA ILE A 252 21.51 -21.78 -19.41
C ILE A 252 21.38 -22.70 -20.63
N GLN A 253 20.32 -23.48 -20.64
CA GLN A 253 19.93 -24.36 -21.74
C GLN A 253 18.71 -23.79 -22.46
N THR A 254 18.48 -24.27 -23.68
CA THR A 254 17.46 -23.75 -24.59
C THR A 254 16.61 -24.87 -25.19
N THR A 255 15.30 -24.68 -25.23
CA THR A 255 14.39 -25.59 -25.94
C THR A 255 13.31 -24.83 -26.70
N ASN A 256 12.99 -25.31 -27.89
CA ASN A 256 11.96 -24.74 -28.77
C ASN A 256 10.67 -25.54 -28.62
N PHE A 257 9.72 -25.02 -27.85
CA PHE A 257 8.41 -25.65 -27.67
C PHE A 257 7.40 -24.97 -28.60
N VAL A 258 7.56 -25.18 -29.91
CA VAL A 258 6.81 -24.48 -30.96
C VAL A 258 5.65 -25.35 -31.44
N ASN A 259 4.50 -25.31 -30.75
CA ASN A 259 3.19 -25.46 -31.41
C ASN A 259 2.01 -24.95 -30.56
N TRP A 260 1.95 -23.63 -30.39
CA TRP A 260 0.87 -22.93 -29.66
C TRP A 260 -0.10 -22.24 -30.62
N GLU A 261 -0.73 -23.04 -31.49
CA GLU A 261 -2.00 -22.64 -32.10
C GLU A 261 -3.06 -22.33 -31.02
N ARG A 262 -4.23 -21.81 -31.42
CA ARG A 262 -5.34 -21.41 -30.52
C ARG A 262 -6.06 -22.61 -29.86
N ASN A 263 -5.30 -23.46 -29.19
CA ASN A 263 -5.74 -24.57 -28.38
C ASN A 263 -6.42 -24.06 -27.10
N ASN A 264 -7.31 -24.87 -26.55
CA ASN A 264 -7.93 -24.59 -25.25
C ASN A 264 -6.94 -24.80 -24.09
N GLU A 265 -7.31 -24.33 -22.88
CA GLU A 265 -6.48 -24.41 -21.68
C GLU A 265 -6.01 -25.86 -21.40
N TYR A 266 -6.89 -26.85 -21.61
CA TYR A 266 -6.63 -28.28 -21.39
C TYR A 266 -5.58 -28.89 -22.33
N GLU A 267 -5.60 -28.59 -23.63
CA GLU A 267 -4.58 -29.08 -24.58
C GLU A 267 -3.22 -28.40 -24.36
N ILE A 268 -3.21 -27.14 -23.89
CA ILE A 268 -2.00 -26.47 -23.41
C ILE A 268 -1.42 -27.25 -22.21
N GLU A 269 -2.26 -27.55 -21.23
CA GLU A 269 -1.87 -28.26 -20.01
C GLU A 269 -1.33 -29.67 -20.24
N LYS A 270 -2.05 -30.48 -21.01
CA LYS A 270 -1.68 -31.86 -21.37
C LYS A 270 -0.31 -31.94 -22.08
N ARG A 271 0.06 -30.91 -22.84
CA ARG A 271 1.37 -30.79 -23.50
C ARG A 271 2.49 -30.44 -22.51
N ILE A 272 2.24 -29.56 -21.54
CA ILE A 272 3.24 -29.14 -20.55
C ILE A 272 3.46 -30.25 -19.50
N GLY A 273 2.39 -30.69 -18.84
CA GLY A 273 2.47 -31.51 -17.63
C GLY A 273 3.15 -32.86 -17.83
N ASN A 274 3.01 -33.45 -19.02
CA ASN A 274 3.49 -34.80 -19.33
C ASN A 274 4.63 -34.86 -20.36
N LYS A 275 4.76 -33.89 -21.29
CA LYS A 275 5.87 -33.88 -22.27
C LYS A 275 7.01 -32.96 -21.87
N PHE A 276 6.75 -31.69 -21.56
CA PHE A 276 7.81 -30.74 -21.24
C PHE A 276 8.63 -31.16 -20.01
N LEU A 277 7.95 -31.50 -18.90
CA LEU A 277 8.63 -31.87 -17.66
C LEU A 277 9.35 -33.22 -17.75
N LYS A 278 8.77 -34.19 -18.48
CA LYS A 278 9.44 -35.45 -18.78
C LYS A 278 10.72 -35.19 -19.60
N TYR A 279 10.62 -34.41 -20.68
CA TYR A 279 11.76 -34.03 -21.52
C TYR A 279 12.86 -33.32 -20.73
N VAL A 280 12.52 -32.37 -19.86
CA VAL A 280 13.53 -31.68 -19.03
C VAL A 280 14.23 -32.66 -18.09
N ASN A 281 13.49 -33.50 -17.37
CA ASN A 281 14.08 -34.47 -16.44
C ASN A 281 14.92 -35.56 -17.16
N GLU A 282 14.53 -35.97 -18.38
CA GLU A 282 15.26 -36.97 -19.18
C GLU A 282 16.52 -36.41 -19.86
N GLN A 283 16.51 -35.14 -20.26
CA GLN A 283 17.65 -34.50 -20.94
C GLN A 283 18.63 -33.85 -19.96
N TYR A 284 18.12 -33.32 -18.84
CA TYR A 284 18.84 -32.40 -17.98
C TYR A 284 18.67 -32.83 -16.52
N ASN A 285 19.65 -33.59 -16.02
CA ASN A 285 19.67 -34.19 -14.68
C ASN A 285 19.93 -33.13 -13.58
N PHE A 286 19.01 -32.18 -13.43
CA PHE A 286 19.03 -31.15 -12.40
C PHE A 286 18.10 -31.52 -11.24
N SER A 287 18.64 -31.51 -10.01
CA SER A 287 17.82 -31.57 -8.78
C SER A 287 16.98 -30.32 -8.57
N GLU A 288 17.52 -29.14 -8.91
CA GLU A 288 16.77 -27.89 -9.05
C GLU A 288 17.09 -27.22 -10.39
N PHE A 289 16.04 -26.87 -11.15
CA PHE A 289 16.08 -25.99 -12.32
C PHE A 289 14.92 -25.00 -12.29
N MET A 290 15.03 -23.88 -13.00
CA MET A 290 13.90 -22.99 -13.23
C MET A 290 13.67 -22.72 -14.73
N PRO A 291 12.44 -22.96 -15.25
CA PRO A 291 12.08 -22.60 -16.61
C PRO A 291 11.87 -21.08 -16.77
N ILE A 292 12.37 -20.55 -17.88
CA ILE A 292 12.15 -19.19 -18.36
C ILE A 292 11.27 -19.27 -19.61
N ILE A 293 9.98 -18.96 -19.47
CA ILE A 293 8.99 -19.07 -20.54
C ILE A 293 8.91 -17.75 -21.32
N ILE A 294 9.34 -17.77 -22.59
CA ILE A 294 9.19 -16.63 -23.51
C ILE A 294 7.85 -16.76 -24.23
N HIS A 295 6.90 -15.85 -23.96
CA HIS A 295 5.52 -15.93 -24.46
C HIS A 295 5.03 -14.63 -25.12
N PRO A 296 4.00 -14.65 -26.01
CA PRO A 296 3.37 -13.43 -26.47
C PRO A 296 2.44 -12.87 -25.38
N LYS A 297 2.48 -11.56 -25.15
CA LYS A 297 1.78 -10.86 -24.05
C LYS A 297 0.27 -11.02 -24.08
N ASP A 298 -0.32 -11.04 -25.27
CA ASP A 298 -1.76 -11.10 -25.45
C ASP A 298 -2.33 -12.52 -25.24
N ASN A 299 -1.48 -13.55 -25.12
CA ASN A 299 -1.90 -14.92 -24.82
C ASN A 299 -1.82 -15.22 -23.31
N SER A 300 -2.84 -14.77 -22.58
CA SER A 300 -3.00 -15.03 -21.14
C SER A 300 -3.28 -16.50 -20.80
N LEU A 301 -3.72 -17.32 -21.77
CA LEU A 301 -3.96 -18.76 -21.57
C LEU A 301 -2.64 -19.52 -21.41
N ILE A 302 -1.64 -19.27 -22.27
CA ILE A 302 -0.29 -19.85 -22.12
C ILE A 302 0.26 -19.50 -20.74
N TYR A 303 0.17 -18.22 -20.32
CA TYR A 303 0.63 -17.81 -18.99
C TYR A 303 -0.08 -18.58 -17.87
N ARG A 304 -1.42 -18.58 -17.84
CA ARG A 304 -2.20 -19.16 -16.73
C ARG A 304 -2.00 -20.68 -16.60
N ALA A 305 -2.14 -21.42 -17.70
CA ALA A 305 -1.99 -22.88 -17.69
C ALA A 305 -0.55 -23.32 -17.39
N THR A 306 0.46 -22.66 -17.99
CA THR A 306 1.87 -22.97 -17.70
C THR A 306 2.23 -22.63 -16.27
N LYS A 307 1.74 -21.49 -15.73
CA LYS A 307 1.97 -21.12 -14.33
C LYS A 307 1.29 -22.10 -13.38
N ARG A 308 0.06 -22.56 -13.67
CA ARG A 308 -0.67 -23.57 -12.87
C ARG A 308 0.16 -24.84 -12.70
N ILE A 309 0.44 -25.56 -13.78
CA ILE A 309 1.13 -26.86 -13.74
C ILE A 309 2.50 -26.80 -13.05
N LEU A 310 3.28 -25.76 -13.31
CA LEU A 310 4.61 -25.63 -12.73
C LEU A 310 4.52 -25.41 -11.21
N ILE A 311 3.60 -24.54 -10.76
CA ILE A 311 3.41 -24.20 -9.35
C ILE A 311 2.75 -25.34 -8.55
N GLU A 312 1.81 -26.08 -9.16
CA GLU A 312 1.24 -27.33 -8.61
C GLU A 312 2.29 -28.43 -8.42
N LYS A 313 3.36 -28.44 -9.22
CA LYS A 313 4.48 -29.39 -9.14
C LYS A 313 5.69 -28.87 -8.37
N GLY A 314 5.59 -27.68 -7.77
CA GLY A 314 6.66 -27.10 -6.94
C GLY A 314 7.82 -26.51 -7.73
N ILE A 315 7.58 -26.08 -8.97
CA ILE A 315 8.58 -25.52 -9.88
C ILE A 315 8.30 -24.01 -10.05
N PRO A 316 9.10 -23.12 -9.44
CA PRO A 316 9.08 -21.69 -9.71
C PRO A 316 9.31 -21.40 -11.20
N SER A 317 8.97 -20.20 -11.67
CA SER A 317 9.01 -19.90 -13.10
C SER A 317 9.11 -18.41 -13.41
N GLN A 318 9.98 -18.07 -14.36
CA GLN A 318 10.06 -16.72 -14.92
C GLN A 318 9.31 -16.66 -16.25
N PHE A 319 8.37 -15.74 -16.38
CA PHE A 319 7.74 -15.43 -17.67
C PHE A 319 8.36 -14.16 -18.22
N VAL A 320 8.61 -14.13 -19.53
CA VAL A 320 9.13 -12.97 -20.25
C VAL A 320 8.29 -12.77 -21.50
N SER A 321 7.73 -11.57 -21.68
CA SER A 321 6.93 -11.29 -22.88
C SER A 321 7.84 -11.01 -24.09
N PHE A 322 7.47 -11.52 -25.26
CA PHE A 322 8.23 -11.35 -26.50
C PHE A 322 8.43 -9.87 -26.87
N GLU A 323 7.42 -9.05 -26.61
CA GLU A 323 7.42 -7.60 -26.77
C GLU A 323 8.40 -6.93 -25.79
N THR A 324 8.57 -7.48 -24.59
CA THR A 324 9.57 -7.01 -23.61
C THR A 324 10.99 -7.24 -24.13
N ILE A 325 11.23 -8.40 -24.76
CA ILE A 325 12.50 -8.77 -25.40
C ILE A 325 12.80 -7.85 -26.59
N ASN A 326 11.81 -7.55 -27.43
CA ASN A 326 12.02 -6.75 -28.64
C ASN A 326 12.08 -5.23 -28.39
N SER A 327 11.41 -4.70 -27.35
CA SER A 327 11.26 -3.24 -27.17
C SER A 327 12.06 -2.63 -26.02
N ASN A 328 12.41 -3.39 -24.97
CA ASN A 328 12.95 -2.81 -23.73
C ASN A 328 13.96 -3.70 -22.97
N LEU A 329 14.52 -4.73 -23.62
CA LEU A 329 15.33 -5.75 -22.95
C LEU A 329 16.50 -5.18 -22.13
N ALA A 330 17.19 -4.15 -22.64
CA ALA A 330 18.32 -3.52 -21.95
C ALA A 330 17.97 -2.93 -20.57
N ASN A 331 16.73 -2.45 -20.40
CA ASN A 331 16.22 -1.96 -19.11
C ASN A 331 15.58 -3.10 -18.28
N SER A 332 14.84 -3.99 -18.94
CA SER A 332 14.11 -5.09 -18.29
C SER A 332 15.00 -6.23 -17.81
N ILE A 333 16.22 -6.40 -18.33
CA ILE A 333 17.08 -7.56 -18.02
C ILE A 333 17.49 -7.62 -16.54
N TYR A 334 17.61 -6.48 -15.84
CA TYR A 334 17.88 -6.47 -14.39
C TYR A 334 16.66 -6.96 -13.59
N ASN A 335 15.45 -6.59 -13.99
CA ASN A 335 14.21 -7.11 -13.40
C ASN A 335 14.09 -8.62 -13.60
N ILE A 336 14.47 -9.10 -14.80
CA ILE A 336 14.50 -10.53 -15.12
C ILE A 336 15.55 -11.25 -14.26
N LEU A 337 16.76 -10.70 -14.12
CA LEU A 337 17.82 -11.28 -13.28
C LEU A 337 17.40 -11.38 -11.81
N PHE A 338 16.94 -10.28 -11.21
CA PHE A 338 16.53 -10.27 -9.79
C PHE A 338 15.26 -11.11 -9.56
N GLY A 339 14.33 -11.14 -10.52
CA GLY A 339 13.16 -12.02 -10.47
C GLY A 339 13.52 -13.51 -10.59
N ILE A 340 14.58 -13.85 -11.33
CA ILE A 340 15.15 -15.21 -11.38
C ILE A 340 15.80 -15.56 -10.04
N VAL A 341 16.73 -14.73 -9.56
CA VAL A 341 17.46 -14.94 -8.29
C VAL A 341 16.47 -15.15 -7.14
N ALA A 342 15.51 -14.24 -6.98
CA ALA A 342 14.49 -14.33 -5.93
C ALA A 342 13.77 -15.69 -5.92
N LYS A 343 13.36 -16.21 -7.08
CA LYS A 343 12.59 -17.46 -7.20
C LYS A 343 13.34 -18.72 -6.78
N PHE A 344 14.67 -18.65 -6.69
CA PHE A 344 15.50 -19.70 -6.12
C PHE A 344 15.61 -19.63 -4.59
N GLY A 345 15.02 -18.61 -3.94
CA GLY A 345 15.18 -18.36 -2.50
C GLY A 345 16.43 -17.55 -2.14
N ASP A 346 17.14 -17.04 -3.15
CA ASP A 346 18.29 -16.15 -3.03
C ASP A 346 17.85 -14.68 -2.96
N GLU A 347 18.62 -13.81 -2.31
CA GLU A 347 18.17 -12.45 -1.98
C GLU A 347 19.25 -11.42 -2.36
N PRO A 348 18.99 -10.56 -3.36
CA PRO A 348 19.96 -9.56 -3.81
C PRO A 348 20.42 -8.59 -2.71
N PHE A 349 19.48 -8.10 -1.89
CA PHE A 349 19.71 -7.12 -0.83
C PHE A 349 18.59 -7.19 0.20
N VAL A 350 18.88 -6.95 1.48
CA VAL A 350 17.87 -6.94 2.58
C VAL A 350 17.94 -5.62 3.36
N LEU A 351 16.95 -5.33 4.21
CA LEU A 351 16.95 -4.07 4.99
C LEU A 351 18.08 -4.08 6.02
N TYR A 352 18.88 -3.01 6.04
CA TYR A 352 19.74 -2.74 7.19
C TYR A 352 18.86 -2.15 8.30
N ARG A 353 18.74 -2.90 9.41
CA ARG A 353 18.11 -2.46 10.65
C ARG A 353 19.08 -2.63 11.80
N GLY A 354 18.94 -1.78 12.82
CA GLY A 354 19.70 -1.91 14.06
C GLY A 354 19.06 -2.95 15.00
N ASN A 355 19.36 -2.81 16.29
CA ASN A 355 18.71 -3.57 17.37
C ASN A 355 17.32 -2.98 17.67
N GLU A 356 16.40 -3.12 16.71
CA GLU A 356 14.98 -2.77 16.88
C GLU A 356 14.20 -4.02 17.31
N ASP A 357 13.29 -3.88 18.28
CA ASP A 357 12.50 -4.97 18.88
C ASP A 357 11.38 -5.48 17.94
N ILE A 358 11.72 -5.90 16.72
CA ILE A 358 10.82 -6.55 15.77
C ILE A 358 11.47 -7.86 15.33
N ASP A 359 10.77 -8.97 15.51
CA ASP A 359 11.19 -10.27 14.97
C ASP A 359 10.68 -10.48 13.54
N TYR A 360 9.41 -10.09 13.29
CA TYR A 360 8.70 -10.40 12.05
C TYR A 360 7.84 -9.24 11.54
N PHE A 361 7.83 -9.08 10.22
CA PHE A 361 6.74 -8.44 9.49
C PHE A 361 5.79 -9.49 8.92
N ILE A 362 4.49 -9.27 9.08
CA ILE A 362 3.44 -10.11 8.51
C ILE A 362 2.58 -9.29 7.54
N GLY A 363 2.49 -9.74 6.29
CA GLY A 363 1.43 -9.32 5.38
C GLY A 363 0.22 -10.25 5.47
N TYR A 364 -0.99 -9.73 5.25
CA TYR A 364 -2.12 -10.56 4.84
C TYR A 364 -3.13 -9.80 3.96
N ASP A 365 -3.83 -10.54 3.10
CA ASP A 365 -4.93 -10.10 2.23
C ASP A 365 -6.04 -11.16 2.26
N VAL A 366 -7.30 -10.74 2.16
CA VAL A 366 -8.49 -11.61 2.23
C VAL A 366 -9.24 -11.48 0.92
N SER A 367 -9.02 -12.46 0.04
CA SER A 367 -9.54 -12.43 -1.33
C SER A 367 -11.02 -12.83 -1.38
N ARG A 368 -11.80 -12.13 -2.22
CA ARG A 368 -13.25 -12.30 -2.32
C ARG A 368 -13.66 -12.45 -3.77
N GLU A 369 -14.51 -13.45 -4.05
CA GLU A 369 -15.20 -13.57 -5.32
C GLU A 369 -16.69 -13.27 -5.12
N LYS A 370 -17.23 -12.31 -5.89
CA LYS A 370 -18.67 -12.06 -5.96
C LYS A 370 -19.22 -12.75 -7.21
N ARG A 371 -19.96 -13.85 -7.03
CA ARG A 371 -20.74 -14.48 -8.11
C ARG A 371 -22.23 -14.29 -7.86
N GLU A 372 -22.82 -13.40 -8.66
CA GLU A 372 -24.25 -13.16 -8.97
C GLU A 372 -25.27 -12.99 -7.83
N LYS A 373 -25.18 -13.72 -6.71
CA LYS A 373 -25.97 -13.54 -5.48
C LYS A 373 -25.26 -13.97 -4.19
N LYS A 374 -24.04 -14.54 -4.24
CA LYS A 374 -23.26 -14.88 -3.04
C LYS A 374 -21.86 -14.27 -3.12
N VAL A 375 -21.41 -13.71 -1.99
CA VAL A 375 -19.99 -13.46 -1.74
C VAL A 375 -19.41 -14.76 -1.18
N ARG A 376 -18.36 -15.28 -1.80
CA ARG A 376 -17.48 -16.26 -1.15
C ARG A 376 -16.12 -15.59 -0.94
N ASN A 377 -15.60 -15.68 0.27
CA ASN A 377 -14.18 -15.45 0.50
C ASN A 377 -13.47 -16.66 -0.12
N PHE A 378 -12.45 -16.40 -0.93
CA PHE A 378 -11.85 -17.43 -1.79
C PHE A 378 -10.58 -18.00 -1.14
N SER A 379 -9.76 -17.14 -0.56
CA SER A 379 -8.64 -17.50 0.31
C SER A 379 -8.18 -16.30 1.13
N GLY A 380 -7.65 -16.58 2.32
CA GLY A 380 -6.76 -15.70 3.08
C GLY A 380 -5.36 -16.30 3.06
N SER A 381 -4.33 -15.47 3.25
CA SER A 381 -2.95 -15.96 3.36
C SER A 381 -2.10 -14.99 4.15
N THR A 382 -1.17 -15.56 4.92
CA THR A 382 -0.23 -14.91 5.82
C THR A 382 1.16 -15.00 5.20
N TYR A 383 1.88 -13.88 5.16
CA TYR A 383 3.19 -13.79 4.48
C TYR A 383 4.24 -13.31 5.46
N PHE A 384 5.15 -14.20 5.84
CA PHE A 384 6.18 -13.93 6.84
C PHE A 384 7.44 -13.38 6.21
N PHE A 385 7.92 -12.29 6.78
CA PHE A 385 9.23 -11.72 6.47
C PHE A 385 9.98 -11.48 7.78
N SER A 386 11.29 -11.75 7.79
CA SER A 386 12.15 -11.50 8.94
C SER A 386 12.21 -10.01 9.30
N LYS A 387 12.87 -9.67 10.41
CA LYS A 387 13.22 -8.28 10.76
C LYS A 387 13.96 -7.51 9.66
N HIS A 388 14.76 -8.19 8.83
CA HIS A 388 15.46 -7.60 7.67
C HIS A 388 14.60 -7.59 6.40
N GLY A 389 13.38 -8.12 6.47
CA GLY A 389 12.47 -8.26 5.35
C GLY A 389 12.79 -9.46 4.44
N GLU A 390 13.67 -10.37 4.88
CA GLU A 390 13.94 -11.64 4.19
C GLU A 390 12.63 -12.44 4.09
N PHE A 391 12.32 -13.04 2.93
CA PHE A 391 11.09 -13.83 2.80
C PHE A 391 11.25 -15.24 3.39
N GLU A 392 10.33 -15.65 4.27
CA GLU A 392 10.36 -16.96 4.91
C GLU A 392 9.30 -17.93 4.38
N GLU A 393 8.00 -17.61 4.52
CA GLU A 393 6.93 -18.55 4.17
C GLU A 393 5.56 -17.89 3.89
N VAL A 394 4.71 -18.64 3.17
CA VAL A 394 3.27 -18.36 3.02
C VAL A 394 2.43 -19.40 3.75
N ILE A 395 1.68 -18.99 4.77
CA ILE A 395 0.64 -19.85 5.39
C ILE A 395 -0.71 -19.52 4.74
N ARG A 396 -1.42 -20.55 4.23
CA ARG A 396 -2.75 -20.41 3.61
C ARG A 396 -3.87 -20.71 4.60
N PHE A 397 -4.99 -19.99 4.47
CA PHE A 397 -6.24 -20.28 5.17
C PHE A 397 -7.45 -19.92 4.29
N TYR A 398 -8.64 -20.41 4.65
CA TYR A 398 -9.88 -20.18 3.90
C TYR A 398 -10.92 -19.57 4.85
N PRO A 399 -11.01 -18.23 4.96
CA PRO A 399 -11.75 -17.58 6.03
C PRO A 399 -13.26 -17.55 5.80
N GLU A 400 -14.05 -17.81 6.84
CA GLU A 400 -15.52 -17.79 6.77
C GLU A 400 -16.11 -16.37 6.82
N GLY A 401 -15.28 -15.31 6.82
CA GLY A 401 -15.74 -13.92 6.84
C GLY A 401 -14.77 -12.89 6.25
N GLU A 402 -15.13 -11.61 6.42
CA GLU A 402 -14.20 -10.47 6.27
C GLU A 402 -13.31 -10.25 7.52
N LYS A 403 -13.64 -10.98 8.59
CA LYS A 403 -12.98 -11.02 9.90
C LYS A 403 -12.21 -12.33 9.99
N ILE A 404 -11.05 -12.31 10.63
CA ILE A 404 -10.24 -13.50 10.90
C ILE A 404 -10.56 -13.99 12.31
N ARG A 405 -11.02 -15.24 12.47
CA ARG A 405 -11.55 -15.76 13.75
C ARG A 405 -11.02 -17.15 14.10
N GLY A 406 -10.93 -17.47 15.39
CA GLY A 406 -10.67 -18.84 15.87
C GLY A 406 -9.41 -19.51 15.27
N GLU A 407 -9.59 -20.62 14.54
CA GLU A 407 -8.48 -21.29 13.84
C GLU A 407 -7.76 -20.41 12.81
N GLU A 408 -8.45 -19.45 12.21
CA GLU A 408 -7.87 -18.54 11.23
C GLU A 408 -6.85 -17.61 11.90
N LEU A 409 -7.09 -17.20 13.15
CA LEU A 409 -6.12 -16.47 13.95
C LEU A 409 -4.87 -17.31 14.24
N ARG A 410 -5.02 -18.62 14.47
CA ARG A 410 -3.87 -19.53 14.60
C ARG A 410 -3.08 -19.68 13.30
N LYS A 411 -3.72 -19.58 12.13
CA LYS A 411 -3.07 -19.60 10.81
C LYS A 411 -2.48 -18.23 10.40
N LEU A 412 -2.95 -17.14 11.03
CA LEU A 412 -2.38 -15.80 10.94
C LEU A 412 -1.19 -15.60 11.90
N LEU A 413 -1.29 -16.16 13.10
CA LEU A 413 -0.34 -15.98 14.21
C LEU A 413 -0.03 -17.34 14.88
N PRO A 414 0.69 -18.25 14.22
CA PRO A 414 1.02 -19.57 14.78
C PRO A 414 1.85 -19.44 16.07
N PRO A 415 1.32 -19.84 17.25
CA PRO A 415 2.01 -19.66 18.53
C PRO A 415 3.36 -20.37 18.56
N GLU A 416 3.42 -21.57 17.98
CA GLU A 416 4.64 -22.37 17.79
C GLU A 416 5.80 -21.62 17.07
N LYS A 417 5.53 -20.51 16.38
CA LYS A 417 6.54 -19.62 15.78
C LYS A 417 6.64 -18.25 16.47
N LEU A 418 5.53 -17.74 17.02
CA LEU A 418 5.38 -16.33 17.43
C LEU A 418 5.24 -16.08 18.93
N GLU A 419 5.23 -17.10 19.79
CA GLU A 419 5.13 -16.91 21.24
C GLU A 419 6.30 -16.03 21.75
N ASN A 420 5.99 -15.04 22.60
CA ASN A 420 6.96 -14.06 23.16
C ASN A 420 7.60 -13.07 22.15
N LYS A 421 7.27 -13.17 20.85
CA LYS A 421 7.85 -12.37 19.75
C LYS A 421 7.17 -11.01 19.56
N THR A 422 7.87 -10.07 18.94
CA THR A 422 7.29 -8.79 18.47
C THR A 422 7.02 -8.81 16.97
N ILE A 423 5.77 -8.53 16.60
CA ILE A 423 5.22 -8.73 15.26
C ILE A 423 4.62 -7.43 14.74
N VAL A 424 4.95 -7.04 13.51
CA VAL A 424 4.29 -5.94 12.80
C VAL A 424 3.37 -6.51 11.71
N ILE A 425 2.05 -6.38 11.86
CA ILE A 425 1.07 -6.85 10.87
C ILE A 425 0.63 -5.69 9.96
N HIS A 426 0.77 -5.85 8.64
CA HIS A 426 0.26 -4.92 7.62
C HIS A 426 -0.98 -5.51 6.91
N ARG A 427 -2.17 -4.94 7.15
CA ARG A 427 -3.43 -5.28 6.43
C ARG A 427 -3.77 -4.21 5.39
N ASP A 428 -4.27 -4.62 4.22
CA ASP A 428 -4.89 -3.69 3.25
C ASP A 428 -6.25 -3.18 3.77
N GLY A 429 -6.51 -1.88 3.58
CA GLY A 429 -7.83 -1.30 3.78
C GLY A 429 -8.02 -0.56 5.10
N ARG A 430 -8.86 -1.10 5.99
CA ARG A 430 -9.28 -0.51 7.27
C ARG A 430 -9.53 -1.61 8.31
N GLY A 431 -9.50 -1.24 9.58
CA GLY A 431 -9.91 -2.11 10.68
C GLY A 431 -11.42 -2.18 10.88
N LEU A 432 -11.82 -3.27 11.53
CA LEU A 432 -13.11 -3.47 12.16
C LEU A 432 -12.85 -3.59 13.67
N SER A 433 -13.71 -3.05 14.52
CA SER A 433 -13.46 -3.00 15.97
C SER A 433 -13.28 -4.39 16.58
N GLU A 434 -14.09 -5.35 16.15
CA GLU A 434 -14.11 -6.70 16.74
C GLU A 434 -12.88 -7.52 16.32
N GLU A 435 -12.30 -7.23 15.15
CA GLU A 435 -11.02 -7.84 14.71
C GLU A 435 -9.85 -7.40 15.61
N ILE A 436 -9.88 -6.16 16.11
CA ILE A 436 -8.86 -5.64 17.04
C ILE A 436 -9.00 -6.32 18.41
N GLU A 437 -10.23 -6.61 18.83
CA GLU A 437 -10.52 -7.33 20.08
C GLU A 437 -10.09 -8.79 20.01
N GLU A 438 -10.46 -9.51 18.94
CA GLU A 438 -10.06 -10.90 18.71
C GLU A 438 -8.52 -11.03 18.61
N LEU A 439 -7.84 -10.11 17.92
CA LEU A 439 -6.37 -10.05 17.89
C LEU A 439 -5.75 -9.75 19.26
N LYS A 440 -6.40 -8.94 20.10
CA LYS A 440 -5.94 -8.56 21.44
C LYS A 440 -6.06 -9.69 22.45
N GLU A 441 -7.14 -10.47 22.40
CA GLU A 441 -7.28 -11.68 23.23
C GLU A 441 -6.28 -12.76 22.79
N TYR A 442 -6.16 -12.99 21.48
CA TYR A 442 -5.24 -13.99 20.94
C TYR A 442 -3.77 -13.67 21.26
N SER A 443 -3.32 -12.45 20.97
CA SER A 443 -1.94 -12.01 21.24
C SER A 443 -1.61 -12.02 22.74
N LYS A 444 -2.54 -11.64 23.62
CA LYS A 444 -2.36 -11.76 25.08
C LYS A 444 -2.20 -13.21 25.52
N THR A 445 -2.96 -14.14 24.93
CA THR A 445 -2.95 -15.57 25.30
C THR A 445 -1.58 -16.21 25.04
N TRP A 446 -0.91 -15.83 23.94
CA TRP A 446 0.38 -16.39 23.51
C TRP A 446 1.56 -15.42 23.70
N ASN A 447 1.40 -14.42 24.58
CA ASN A 447 2.39 -13.38 24.88
C ASN A 447 3.03 -12.70 23.64
N ILE A 448 2.27 -12.57 22.55
CA ILE A 448 2.71 -11.94 21.31
C ILE A 448 2.58 -10.42 21.49
N LYS A 449 3.63 -9.68 21.16
CA LYS A 449 3.63 -8.20 21.14
C LYS A 449 3.27 -7.75 19.73
N LEU A 450 2.13 -7.09 19.54
CA LEU A 450 1.56 -6.85 18.22
C LEU A 450 1.48 -5.37 17.86
N HIS A 451 2.01 -5.02 16.69
CA HIS A 451 1.90 -3.72 16.05
C HIS A 451 1.05 -3.84 14.79
N LEU A 452 -0.24 -3.50 14.89
CA LEU A 452 -1.18 -3.60 13.78
C LEU A 452 -1.19 -2.30 12.97
N VAL A 453 -1.07 -2.43 11.64
CA VAL A 453 -0.97 -1.32 10.70
C VAL A 453 -1.97 -1.52 9.55
N TYR A 454 -2.92 -0.60 9.44
CA TYR A 454 -3.88 -0.55 8.34
C TYR A 454 -3.37 0.37 7.22
N ILE A 455 -3.25 -0.17 6.01
CA ILE A 455 -2.66 0.51 4.86
C ILE A 455 -3.70 0.65 3.75
N ALA A 456 -4.33 1.83 3.66
CA ALA A 456 -5.30 2.12 2.61
C ALA A 456 -4.59 2.56 1.32
N LYS A 457 -4.54 1.67 0.32
CA LYS A 457 -3.77 1.83 -0.94
C LYS A 457 -4.26 2.95 -1.86
N ARG A 458 -5.52 3.36 -1.73
CA ARG A 458 -6.19 4.40 -2.54
C ARG A 458 -6.90 5.40 -1.62
N PRO A 459 -6.18 6.19 -0.81
CA PRO A 459 -6.80 7.28 -0.07
C PRO A 459 -7.39 8.28 -1.07
N THR A 460 -8.41 9.00 -0.62
CA THR A 460 -8.85 10.19 -1.33
C THR A 460 -7.67 11.16 -1.41
N VAL A 461 -7.09 11.55 -0.27
CA VAL A 461 -6.03 12.57 -0.09
C VAL A 461 -4.92 12.55 -1.16
N ARG A 462 -4.44 13.73 -1.53
CA ARG A 462 -3.22 13.99 -2.32
C ARG A 462 -2.32 14.93 -1.53
N ILE A 463 -1.02 14.81 -1.74
CA ILE A 463 -0.02 15.79 -1.30
C ILE A 463 0.62 16.36 -2.57
N PHE A 464 0.97 17.64 -2.54
CA PHE A 464 1.64 18.37 -3.60
C PHE A 464 2.91 19.03 -3.02
N LYS A 465 3.95 19.21 -3.82
CA LYS A 465 5.10 20.06 -3.47
C LYS A 465 5.06 21.30 -4.35
N LYS A 466 5.13 22.49 -3.74
CA LYS A 466 5.29 23.76 -4.49
C LYS A 466 6.76 24.12 -4.57
N GLU A 467 7.18 24.42 -5.79
CA GLU A 467 8.44 25.06 -6.12
C GLU A 467 8.10 26.22 -7.09
N LYS A 468 8.90 26.43 -8.15
CA LYS A 468 8.48 27.27 -9.29
C LYS A 468 7.22 26.73 -10.01
N THR A 469 6.90 25.45 -9.83
CA THR A 469 5.67 24.79 -10.28
C THR A 469 5.19 23.79 -9.23
N ILE A 470 3.91 23.40 -9.30
CA ILE A 470 3.34 22.35 -8.45
C ILE A 470 3.73 20.97 -9.00
N LYS A 471 4.35 20.15 -8.16
CA LYS A 471 4.89 18.82 -8.48
C LYS A 471 4.33 17.73 -7.55
N ASN A 472 4.62 16.47 -7.88
CA ASN A 472 4.52 15.39 -6.88
C ASN A 472 5.59 15.65 -5.79
N PRO A 473 5.27 15.39 -4.50
CA PRO A 473 6.26 15.36 -3.43
C PRO A 473 7.25 14.20 -3.60
N GLU A 474 8.40 14.32 -2.95
CA GLU A 474 9.41 13.25 -2.85
C GLU A 474 8.88 12.06 -2.04
N LYS A 475 9.38 10.87 -2.38
CA LYS A 475 9.15 9.64 -1.61
C LYS A 475 9.74 9.81 -0.19
N GLY A 476 9.01 9.34 0.82
CA GLY A 476 9.36 9.49 2.24
C GLY A 476 8.76 10.74 2.92
N ILE A 477 8.17 11.68 2.18
CA ILE A 477 7.38 12.76 2.80
C ILE A 477 6.07 12.18 3.38
N TYR A 478 5.72 12.58 4.59
CA TYR A 478 4.44 12.25 5.22
C TYR A 478 3.77 13.46 5.88
N LEU A 479 2.47 13.32 6.12
CA LEU A 479 1.65 14.25 6.90
C LEU A 479 1.00 13.48 8.06
N GLN A 480 1.36 13.79 9.31
CA GLN A 480 0.73 13.21 10.50
C GLN A 480 -0.45 14.08 10.95
N TYR A 481 -1.68 13.59 10.77
CA TYR A 481 -2.91 14.32 11.06
C TYR A 481 -3.63 13.86 12.34
N MET A 482 -3.21 12.72 12.90
CA MET A 482 -3.50 12.27 14.27
C MET A 482 -2.27 11.53 14.79
N GLU A 483 -2.16 11.37 16.11
CA GLU A 483 -1.03 10.69 16.78
C GLU A 483 -0.65 9.36 16.09
N ASN A 484 -1.65 8.53 15.78
CA ASN A 484 -1.47 7.22 15.15
C ASN A 484 -1.93 7.15 13.67
N ARG A 485 -2.15 8.29 12.98
CA ARG A 485 -2.61 8.30 11.57
C ARG A 485 -1.88 9.32 10.70
N ALA A 486 -1.40 8.87 9.54
CA ALA A 486 -0.67 9.69 8.59
C ALA A 486 -1.06 9.43 7.12
N ILE A 487 -0.65 10.34 6.25
CA ILE A 487 -0.68 10.21 4.80
C ILE A 487 0.79 10.15 4.32
N LEU A 488 1.22 9.03 3.75
CA LEU A 488 2.62 8.74 3.42
C LEU A 488 2.85 8.69 1.90
N VAL A 489 3.86 9.41 1.39
CA VAL A 489 4.26 9.40 -0.01
C VAL A 489 5.26 8.26 -0.26
N THR A 490 4.82 7.20 -0.92
CA THR A 490 5.63 6.02 -1.24
C THR A 490 6.01 5.90 -2.73
N SER A 491 5.75 6.92 -3.55
CA SER A 491 6.03 6.89 -5.00
C SER A 491 6.43 8.26 -5.55
N ASP A 492 7.56 8.30 -6.25
CA ASP A 492 8.26 9.46 -6.80
C ASP A 492 7.96 9.76 -8.29
N SER A 493 7.44 8.76 -9.02
CA SER A 493 7.32 8.76 -10.49
C SER A 493 6.72 10.05 -11.07
N LYS A 494 7.30 10.50 -12.20
CA LYS A 494 7.01 11.81 -12.82
C LYS A 494 5.67 11.92 -13.57
N ILE A 495 4.95 10.82 -13.78
CA ILE A 495 3.72 10.78 -14.61
C ILE A 495 2.47 10.90 -13.75
N GLY A 496 1.73 12.00 -13.88
CA GLY A 496 0.46 12.26 -13.20
C GLY A 496 0.56 12.45 -11.69
N THR A 497 -0.48 13.01 -11.07
CA THR A 497 -0.51 13.20 -9.60
C THR A 497 -0.66 11.88 -8.86
N LYS A 498 0.32 11.52 -8.03
CA LYS A 498 0.31 10.25 -7.29
C LYS A 498 -0.69 10.23 -6.14
N GLN A 499 -1.26 9.06 -5.87
CA GLN A 499 -1.94 8.82 -4.60
C GLN A 499 -0.89 8.40 -3.56
N PRO A 500 -0.79 9.06 -2.39
CA PRO A 500 -0.07 8.50 -1.24
C PRO A 500 -0.76 7.23 -0.70
N LEU A 501 -0.27 6.69 0.42
CA LEU A 501 -1.00 5.76 1.29
C LEU A 501 -1.68 6.55 2.41
N LYS A 502 -2.83 6.09 2.92
CA LYS A 502 -3.21 6.39 4.31
C LYS A 502 -2.68 5.26 5.18
N VAL A 503 -2.03 5.61 6.28
CA VAL A 503 -1.55 4.71 7.32
C VAL A 503 -2.30 4.98 8.62
N GLU A 504 -2.57 3.92 9.37
CA GLU A 504 -3.23 3.95 10.68
C GLU A 504 -2.66 2.82 11.54
N TYR A 505 -2.17 3.16 12.74
CA TYR A 505 -1.38 2.30 13.63
C TYR A 505 -2.11 2.01 14.94
N ILE A 506 -2.04 0.77 15.42
CA ILE A 506 -2.60 0.33 16.70
C ILE A 506 -1.62 -0.64 17.39
N PRO A 507 -1.01 -0.29 18.54
CA PRO A 507 -0.30 -1.25 19.38
C PRO A 507 -1.30 -2.13 20.14
N ILE A 508 -1.01 -3.43 20.22
CA ILE A 508 -1.83 -4.47 20.83
C ILE A 508 -0.92 -5.35 21.69
N ASN A 509 -1.24 -5.51 22.98
CA ASN A 509 -0.44 -6.28 23.95
C ASN A 509 1.05 -5.85 24.02
N THR A 510 1.36 -4.57 23.77
CA THR A 510 2.73 -4.04 23.71
C THR A 510 2.76 -2.53 23.98
N LYS A 511 3.95 -1.98 24.26
CA LYS A 511 4.16 -0.52 24.32
C LYS A 511 4.12 0.06 22.89
N PRO A 512 3.64 1.30 22.68
CA PRO A 512 3.73 1.94 21.38
C PRO A 512 5.20 2.13 20.96
N MET A 513 5.49 1.80 19.70
CA MET A 513 6.68 2.30 19.00
C MET A 513 6.42 3.75 18.57
N SER A 514 7.49 4.48 18.21
CA SER A 514 7.30 5.79 17.59
C SER A 514 6.55 5.62 16.27
N PHE A 515 5.57 6.49 15.99
CA PHE A 515 4.81 6.38 14.75
C PHE A 515 5.68 6.71 13.52
N GLU A 516 6.76 7.47 13.69
CA GLU A 516 7.77 7.67 12.65
C GLU A 516 8.49 6.36 12.29
N THR A 517 8.85 5.52 13.28
CA THR A 517 9.42 4.17 13.05
C THR A 517 8.47 3.31 12.21
N ILE A 518 7.17 3.30 12.54
CA ILE A 518 6.16 2.56 11.78
C ILE A 518 6.04 3.09 10.33
N LEU A 519 6.11 4.40 10.13
CA LEU A 519 6.07 5.00 8.79
C LEU A 519 7.37 4.74 8.00
N GLN A 520 8.52 4.72 8.68
CA GLN A 520 9.82 4.34 8.13
C GLN A 520 9.80 2.87 7.67
N ASP A 521 9.24 1.95 8.45
CA ASP A 521 9.16 0.54 8.08
C ASP A 521 8.26 0.30 6.86
N ILE A 522 7.10 0.96 6.79
CA ILE A 522 6.25 0.95 5.60
C ILE A 522 7.02 1.49 4.39
N LEU A 523 7.81 2.56 4.55
CA LEU A 523 8.64 3.12 3.50
C LEU A 523 9.75 2.15 3.07
N ASN A 524 10.52 1.60 4.02
CA ASN A 524 11.61 0.67 3.83
C ASN A 524 11.15 -0.55 3.00
N LEU A 525 10.04 -1.17 3.42
CA LEU A 525 9.44 -2.30 2.73
C LEU A 525 8.88 -1.98 1.33
N THR A 526 8.78 -0.71 0.92
CA THR A 526 8.42 -0.33 -0.48
C THR A 526 9.60 -0.35 -1.45
N TYR A 527 10.82 -0.46 -0.93
CA TYR A 527 12.04 -0.59 -1.74
C TYR A 527 12.50 -2.04 -1.90
N LEU A 528 12.09 -2.95 -0.99
CA LEU A 528 12.56 -4.34 -0.91
C LEU A 528 11.93 -5.26 -1.97
N ASN A 529 11.84 -4.81 -3.23
CA ASN A 529 11.14 -5.53 -4.29
C ASN A 529 12.10 -6.09 -5.34
N TYR A 530 12.14 -7.42 -5.46
CA TYR A 530 13.02 -8.09 -6.43
C TYR A 530 12.43 -8.24 -7.84
N SER A 531 11.12 -7.98 -8.04
CA SER A 531 10.49 -8.08 -9.37
C SER A 531 10.80 -6.91 -10.32
N SER A 532 11.39 -5.83 -9.80
CA SER A 532 11.57 -4.57 -10.53
C SER A 532 12.59 -3.66 -9.84
N VAL A 533 13.54 -3.11 -10.61
CA VAL A 533 14.45 -2.04 -10.18
C VAL A 533 13.70 -0.74 -9.87
N SER A 534 12.57 -0.48 -10.53
CA SER A 534 11.64 0.56 -10.07
C SER A 534 11.02 0.17 -8.74
N ASP A 535 11.20 1.04 -7.73
CA ASP A 535 10.44 1.10 -6.49
C ASP A 535 8.96 0.76 -6.67
N ILE A 536 8.39 -0.04 -5.75
CA ILE A 536 6.94 -0.26 -5.69
C ILE A 536 6.26 0.79 -4.79
N LYS A 537 4.97 1.03 -5.01
CA LYS A 537 4.17 1.97 -4.19
C LYS A 537 3.86 1.41 -2.78
N LEU A 538 3.87 0.10 -2.61
CA LEU A 538 3.30 -0.59 -1.45
C LEU A 538 4.41 -1.32 -0.70
N PRO A 539 4.34 -1.48 0.64
CA PRO A 539 5.26 -2.37 1.31
C PRO A 539 5.05 -3.79 0.81
N ILE A 540 6.14 -4.56 0.61
CA ILE A 540 6.08 -5.91 0.04
C ILE A 540 5.06 -6.81 0.74
N THR A 541 4.91 -6.69 2.06
CA THR A 541 3.88 -7.38 2.85
C THR A 541 2.48 -7.26 2.23
N THR A 542 2.04 -6.05 1.87
CA THR A 542 0.72 -5.82 1.24
C THR A 542 0.70 -5.90 -0.29
N TYR A 543 1.87 -5.93 -0.93
CA TYR A 543 2.02 -6.02 -2.39
C TYR A 543 2.06 -7.47 -2.86
N TYR A 544 2.93 -8.29 -2.25
CA TYR A 544 3.07 -9.71 -2.52
C TYR A 544 1.82 -10.48 -2.10
N SER A 545 1.22 -10.13 -0.94
CA SER A 545 -0.13 -10.62 -0.58
C SER A 545 -1.10 -10.51 -1.74
N HIS A 546 -1.13 -9.33 -2.38
CA HIS A 546 -2.05 -9.06 -3.47
C HIS A 546 -1.68 -9.79 -4.78
N GLN A 547 -0.40 -10.02 -5.07
CA GLN A 547 -0.01 -10.84 -6.23
C GLN A 547 -0.46 -12.29 -6.05
N ILE A 548 -0.24 -12.84 -4.86
CA ILE A 548 -0.52 -14.24 -4.55
C ILE A 548 -2.02 -14.50 -4.48
N SER A 549 -2.79 -13.62 -3.82
CA SER A 549 -4.26 -13.63 -3.89
C SER A 549 -4.80 -13.51 -5.32
N ASN A 550 -4.10 -12.82 -6.22
CA ASN A 550 -4.48 -12.79 -7.65
C ASN A 550 -4.13 -14.07 -8.42
N LEU A 551 -3.09 -14.82 -8.02
CA LEU A 551 -2.77 -16.14 -8.59
C LEU A 551 -3.80 -17.18 -8.13
N ILE A 552 -4.07 -17.25 -6.82
CA ILE A 552 -5.05 -18.18 -6.24
C ILE A 552 -6.44 -17.95 -6.86
N ARG A 553 -6.88 -16.68 -6.99
CA ARG A 553 -8.13 -16.28 -7.69
C ARG A 553 -8.15 -16.63 -9.19
N GLN A 554 -7.01 -16.93 -9.81
CA GLN A 554 -6.93 -17.42 -11.20
C GLN A 554 -6.93 -18.96 -11.31
N GLY A 555 -7.03 -19.67 -10.18
CA GLY A 555 -6.89 -21.12 -10.10
C GLY A 555 -5.43 -21.59 -10.14
N ILE A 556 -4.48 -20.75 -9.75
CA ILE A 556 -3.04 -21.09 -9.66
C ILE A 556 -2.73 -21.24 -8.17
N GLU A 557 -2.85 -22.47 -7.65
CA GLU A 557 -2.57 -22.77 -6.25
C GLU A 557 -1.17 -23.39 -6.07
N PRO A 558 -0.39 -22.93 -5.08
CA PRO A 558 0.92 -23.51 -4.78
C PRO A 558 0.84 -24.92 -4.20
N SER A 559 1.79 -25.77 -4.58
CA SER A 559 2.19 -26.92 -3.78
C SER A 559 2.91 -26.48 -2.50
N GLN A 560 3.07 -27.39 -1.53
CA GLN A 560 3.77 -27.10 -0.28
C GLN A 560 5.26 -26.72 -0.51
N SER A 561 5.90 -27.32 -1.53
CA SER A 561 7.34 -27.19 -1.84
C SER A 561 7.74 -25.89 -2.56
N VAL A 562 6.84 -24.89 -2.60
CA VAL A 562 7.14 -23.52 -3.05
C VAL A 562 6.59 -22.45 -2.11
N LEU A 563 6.01 -22.79 -0.96
CA LEU A 563 5.52 -21.78 0.00
C LEU A 563 6.66 -21.01 0.67
N ASP A 564 7.88 -21.55 0.63
CA ASP A 564 9.16 -21.00 1.07
C ASP A 564 9.89 -20.15 0.01
N LYS A 565 9.37 -20.11 -1.22
CA LYS A 565 10.01 -19.45 -2.38
C LYS A 565 9.09 -18.35 -2.93
N PRO A 566 9.61 -17.18 -3.39
CA PRO A 566 8.78 -16.08 -3.89
C PRO A 566 8.29 -16.32 -5.34
N TYR A 567 7.54 -17.40 -5.52
CA TYR A 567 7.11 -17.95 -6.81
C TYR A 567 6.18 -17.03 -7.62
N TRP A 568 5.61 -16.01 -6.99
CA TRP A 568 4.65 -15.05 -7.55
C TRP A 568 5.28 -13.85 -8.26
N ILE A 569 6.60 -13.69 -8.13
CA ILE A 569 7.41 -12.72 -8.91
C ILE A 569 7.41 -13.13 -10.40
#